data_AF-A0A353RYM6-F1
#
_entry.id   AF-A0A353RYM6-F1
#
_cell.length_a   1.000
_cell.length_b   1.000
_cell.length_c   1.000
_cell.angle_alpha   90.00
_cell.angle_beta   90.00
_cell.angle_gamma   90.00
#
_symmetry.space_group_name_H-M   'P 1'
#
loop_
_entity.id
_entity.type
_entity.pdbx_description
1 polymer ?
#
loop_
_entity_poly.entity_id
_entity_poly.type
_entity_poly.pdbx_seq_one_letter_code
_entity_poly.pdbx_strand_id
1 'polypeptide(L)'
;MINNLHSRNRGLQLVLKLYILFFLGGCVSLPSEPFRVEPIKAELLLKDICKQNNIYWQWDSISQVVTLNLPRGEAKLLVGSNIVLVAGTEIILDEPIRISKSSVVVPQDFEIKVIGDLIVRSMDIDKCILQKVQSVVIDAGHGGKDSGAIGRSGIYEKHVVLDISKRVKKILQRNKLKVVMTRDNDDFETLKRRTEIACDEKVDIFVSIHANSSLSRSASGVEVYSLQDLD
;
A
#
# COMPACT_ATOMS: atom_id res chain seq x y z
N MET A 1 -38.39 54.63 46.58
CA MET A 1 -38.03 56.06 46.60
C MET A 1 -36.56 56.19 46.19
N ILE A 2 -36.31 56.97 45.12
CA ILE A 2 -35.12 57.77 44.82
C ILE A 2 -33.81 57.05 44.40
N ASN A 3 -33.66 56.93 43.07
CA ASN A 3 -32.65 57.52 42.15
C ASN A 3 -31.13 57.65 42.47
N ASN A 4 -30.39 57.44 41.37
CA ASN A 4 -29.13 58.07 40.90
C ASN A 4 -27.78 57.53 41.41
N LEU A 5 -26.66 57.61 40.68
CA LEU A 5 -26.20 57.55 39.26
C LEU A 5 -24.67 57.82 39.36
N HIS A 6 -23.87 57.40 38.35
CA HIS A 6 -22.43 57.72 38.11
C HIS A 6 -21.37 56.98 38.97
N SER A 7 -20.21 56.49 38.49
CA SER A 7 -19.52 56.60 37.20
C SER A 7 -18.41 55.53 37.02
N ARG A 8 -18.00 55.33 35.75
CA ARG A 8 -16.64 54.99 35.24
C ARG A 8 -16.02 53.59 35.42
N ASN A 9 -16.04 52.87 34.29
CA ASN A 9 -14.94 52.14 33.63
C ASN A 9 -13.61 51.91 34.38
N ARG A 10 -13.22 50.62 34.50
CA ARG A 10 -12.03 50.00 33.85
C ARG A 10 -11.92 48.52 34.25
N GLY A 11 -11.67 47.64 33.28
CA GLY A 11 -11.00 46.35 33.51
C GLY A 11 -11.88 45.09 33.55
N LEU A 12 -12.49 44.73 32.41
CA LEU A 12 -13.08 43.40 32.21
C LEU A 12 -11.95 42.40 31.91
N GLN A 13 -11.49 41.63 32.91
CA GLN A 13 -10.68 40.43 32.65
C GLN A 13 -11.60 39.24 32.43
N LEU A 14 -11.80 38.91 31.15
CA LEU A 14 -12.49 37.72 30.68
C LEU A 14 -11.48 36.56 30.61
N VAL A 15 -11.67 35.53 31.43
CA VAL A 15 -10.88 34.29 31.38
C VAL A 15 -11.40 33.44 30.21
N LEU A 16 -10.64 33.38 29.11
CA LEU A 16 -10.86 32.42 28.01
C LEU A 16 -9.62 31.52 27.93
N LYS A 17 -9.74 30.29 28.44
CA LYS A 17 -8.73 29.23 28.26
C LYS A 17 -8.84 28.67 26.84
N LEU A 18 -7.90 29.08 25.98
CA LEU A 18 -7.69 28.52 24.65
C LEU A 18 -6.70 27.34 24.77
N TYR A 19 -7.14 26.12 24.45
CA TYR A 19 -6.22 24.98 24.28
C TYR A 19 -5.57 25.10 22.90
N ILE A 20 -4.28 25.44 22.87
CA ILE A 20 -3.43 25.40 21.67
C ILE A 20 -2.80 24.01 21.62
N LEU A 21 -3.23 23.19 20.65
CA LEU A 21 -2.55 21.95 20.31
C LEU A 21 -1.42 22.28 19.32
N PHE A 22 -0.18 22.11 19.78
CA PHE A 22 1.02 22.15 18.93
C PHE A 22 1.01 20.95 17.98
N PHE A 23 0.79 21.19 16.69
CA PHE A 23 1.28 20.28 15.64
C PHE A 23 2.64 20.80 15.18
N LEU A 24 3.71 20.10 15.59
CA LEU A 24 5.03 20.30 15.02
C LEU A 24 4.99 19.88 13.55
N GLY A 25 5.07 20.88 12.67
CA GLY A 25 5.23 20.68 11.24
C GLY A 25 6.61 20.10 10.93
N GLY A 26 6.63 18.90 10.38
CA GLY A 26 7.74 18.45 9.54
C GLY A 26 7.62 19.15 8.19
N CYS A 27 8.42 20.19 7.97
CA CYS A 27 8.59 20.79 6.65
C CYS A 27 9.27 19.77 5.72
N VAL A 28 8.62 19.42 4.61
CA VAL A 28 9.29 18.83 3.44
C VAL A 28 9.10 19.81 2.30
N SER A 29 10.19 20.48 1.92
CA SER A 29 10.27 21.36 0.76
C SER A 29 10.44 20.51 -0.51
N LEU A 30 9.54 20.63 -1.49
CA LEU A 30 9.65 20.00 -2.80
C LEU A 30 9.10 20.94 -3.90
N PRO A 31 9.59 20.81 -5.16
CA PRO A 31 9.74 21.91 -6.10
C PRO A 31 8.42 22.34 -6.75
N SER A 32 8.35 23.62 -7.11
CA SER A 32 7.24 24.26 -7.81
C SER A 32 7.35 24.06 -9.33
N GLU A 33 6.92 22.92 -9.85
CA GLU A 33 6.60 22.78 -11.27
C GLU A 33 5.29 21.99 -11.43
N PRO A 34 4.36 22.43 -12.30
CA PRO A 34 3.07 21.77 -12.47
C PRO A 34 3.26 20.38 -13.07
N PHE A 35 2.73 19.38 -12.37
CA PHE A 35 2.75 17.97 -12.78
C PHE A 35 1.94 17.78 -14.07
N ARG A 36 2.65 17.62 -15.20
CA ARG A 36 2.10 17.02 -16.41
C ARG A 36 2.15 15.49 -16.24
N VAL A 37 0.99 14.84 -16.34
CA VAL A 37 0.93 13.39 -16.59
C VAL A 37 1.24 13.16 -18.06
N GLU A 38 2.52 13.21 -18.39
CA GLU A 38 3.03 12.40 -19.51
C GLU A 38 2.92 10.93 -19.06
N PRO A 39 2.54 9.96 -19.92
CA PRO A 39 2.66 8.56 -19.57
C PRO A 39 4.16 8.23 -19.50
N ILE A 40 4.77 8.52 -18.35
CA ILE A 40 6.12 8.04 -18.07
C ILE A 40 5.93 6.56 -17.78
N LYS A 41 5.99 5.72 -18.81
CA LYS A 41 6.39 4.32 -18.62
C LYS A 41 7.87 4.39 -18.21
N ALA A 42 8.11 4.77 -16.95
CA ALA A 42 9.45 4.97 -16.42
C ALA A 42 10.18 3.65 -16.65
N GLU A 43 11.22 3.70 -17.48
CA GLU A 43 12.03 2.53 -17.75
C GLU A 43 12.64 2.08 -16.43
N LEU A 44 12.24 0.89 -15.96
CA LEU A 44 12.75 0.35 -14.72
C LEU A 44 14.12 -0.27 -15.00
N LEU A 45 15.18 0.41 -14.56
CA LEU A 45 16.55 0.00 -14.84
C LEU A 45 16.99 -1.11 -13.88
N LEU A 46 17.45 -2.23 -14.43
CA LEU A 46 17.89 -3.37 -13.64
C LEU A 46 19.00 -3.00 -12.64
N LYS A 47 19.93 -2.13 -13.06
CA LYS A 47 21.03 -1.64 -12.21
C LYS A 47 20.53 -0.96 -10.93
N ASP A 48 19.39 -0.27 -10.99
CA ASP A 48 18.85 0.47 -9.85
C ASP A 48 18.22 -0.50 -8.85
N ILE A 49 17.45 -1.48 -9.33
CA ILE A 49 16.91 -2.59 -8.52
C ILE A 49 18.06 -3.35 -7.83
N CYS A 50 19.09 -3.73 -8.59
CA CYS A 50 20.22 -4.47 -8.05
C CYS A 50 20.96 -3.67 -6.98
N LYS A 51 21.16 -2.36 -7.20
CA LYS A 51 21.79 -1.48 -6.21
C LYS A 51 20.93 -1.35 -4.94
N GLN A 52 19.62 -1.20 -5.07
CA GLN A 52 18.69 -1.08 -3.95
C GLN A 52 18.66 -2.35 -3.09
N ASN A 53 18.72 -3.52 -3.73
CA ASN A 53 18.64 -4.82 -3.06
C ASN A 53 20.02 -5.44 -2.75
N ASN A 54 21.11 -4.71 -2.96
CA ASN A 54 22.50 -5.18 -2.78
C ASN A 54 22.81 -6.50 -3.53
N ILE A 55 22.33 -6.61 -4.77
CA ILE A 55 22.48 -7.77 -5.64
C ILE A 55 23.63 -7.52 -6.62
N TYR A 56 24.60 -8.44 -6.64
CA TYR A 56 25.65 -8.44 -7.65
C TYR A 56 25.12 -9.00 -8.96
N TRP A 57 25.50 -8.40 -10.08
CA TRP A 57 25.06 -8.83 -11.40
C TRP A 57 26.18 -8.75 -12.42
N GLN A 58 26.08 -9.57 -13.45
CA GLN A 58 27.01 -9.63 -14.58
C GLN A 58 26.20 -9.67 -15.88
N TRP A 59 26.62 -8.87 -16.85
CA TRP A 59 26.04 -8.85 -18.19
C TRP A 59 27.01 -9.47 -19.18
N ASP A 60 26.55 -10.51 -19.87
CA ASP A 60 27.24 -11.06 -21.02
C ASP A 60 26.60 -10.50 -22.31
N SER A 61 27.32 -9.58 -22.94
CA SER A 61 26.88 -8.94 -24.18
C SER A 61 26.89 -9.86 -25.40
N ILE A 62 27.58 -11.01 -25.34
CA ILE A 62 27.61 -11.98 -26.44
C ILE A 62 26.38 -12.87 -26.36
N SER A 63 26.14 -13.48 -25.20
CA SER A 63 24.97 -14.36 -25.00
C SER A 63 23.67 -13.62 -24.73
N GLN A 64 23.73 -12.31 -24.52
CA GLN A 64 22.59 -11.47 -24.15
C GLN A 64 21.91 -11.91 -22.84
N VAL A 65 22.70 -12.49 -21.92
CA VAL A 65 22.24 -12.96 -20.61
C VAL A 65 22.74 -12.06 -19.50
N VAL A 66 21.84 -11.61 -18.63
CA VAL A 66 22.20 -11.05 -17.32
C VAL A 66 22.13 -12.16 -16.28
N THR A 67 23.20 -12.31 -15.51
CA THR A 67 23.26 -13.20 -14.35
C THR A 67 23.21 -12.36 -13.08
N LEU A 68 22.23 -12.62 -12.21
CA LEU A 68 22.13 -12.05 -10.87
C LEU A 68 22.62 -13.07 -9.85
N ASN A 69 23.55 -12.66 -8.98
CA ASN A 69 23.99 -13.46 -7.84
C ASN A 69 23.09 -13.16 -6.65
N LEU A 70 22.32 -14.16 -6.27
CA LEU A 70 21.30 -14.07 -5.24
C LEU A 70 21.72 -14.93 -4.03
N PRO A 71 21.22 -14.65 -2.81
CA PRO A 71 21.63 -15.39 -1.62
C PRO A 71 21.43 -16.92 -1.68
N ARG A 72 20.48 -17.41 -2.50
CA ARG A 72 20.15 -18.85 -2.65
C ARG A 72 20.31 -19.38 -4.07
N GLY A 73 21.12 -18.72 -4.91
CA GLY A 73 21.43 -19.20 -6.26
C GLY A 73 21.67 -18.08 -7.26
N GLU A 74 21.43 -18.36 -8.53
CA GLU A 74 21.53 -17.39 -9.61
C GLU A 74 20.19 -17.20 -10.32
N ALA A 75 19.97 -15.99 -10.82
CA ALA A 75 18.91 -15.73 -11.79
C ALA A 75 19.53 -15.37 -13.13
N LYS A 76 19.07 -16.03 -14.19
CA LYS A 76 19.48 -15.77 -15.58
C LYS A 76 18.34 -15.14 -16.34
N LEU A 77 18.57 -13.94 -16.82
CA LEU A 77 17.63 -13.13 -17.56
C LEU A 77 18.12 -13.08 -19.00
N LEU A 78 17.31 -13.57 -19.94
CA LEU A 78 17.62 -13.44 -21.36
C LEU A 78 17.01 -12.13 -21.89
N VAL A 79 17.85 -11.21 -22.35
CA VAL A 79 17.36 -9.97 -22.97
C VAL A 79 16.64 -10.28 -24.28
N GLY A 80 15.51 -9.60 -24.50
CA GLY A 80 14.58 -9.87 -25.59
C GLY A 80 13.52 -10.94 -25.26
N SER A 81 13.66 -11.63 -24.13
CA SER A 81 12.69 -12.62 -23.63
C SER A 81 11.93 -12.06 -22.43
N ASN A 82 10.74 -12.62 -22.18
CA ASN A 82 9.98 -12.41 -20.96
C ASN A 82 10.18 -13.54 -19.94
N ILE A 83 11.16 -14.43 -20.15
CA ILE A 83 11.44 -15.55 -19.25
C ILE A 83 12.71 -15.25 -18.44
N VAL A 84 12.63 -15.54 -17.14
CA VAL A 84 13.76 -15.50 -16.20
C VAL A 84 13.90 -16.87 -15.55
N LEU A 85 15.12 -17.41 -15.55
CA LEU A 85 15.43 -18.66 -14.85
C LEU A 85 15.98 -18.35 -13.47
N VAL A 86 15.28 -18.74 -12.41
CA VAL A 86 15.71 -18.54 -11.02
C VAL A 86 15.96 -19.90 -10.39
N ALA A 87 17.22 -20.21 -10.06
CA ALA A 87 17.62 -21.50 -9.51
C ALA A 87 17.07 -22.71 -10.30
N GLY A 88 17.00 -22.60 -11.64
CA GLY A 88 16.47 -23.62 -12.54
C GLY A 88 14.95 -23.64 -12.72
N THR A 89 14.21 -22.73 -12.08
CA THR A 89 12.76 -22.57 -12.27
C THR A 89 12.46 -21.43 -13.23
N GLU A 90 11.52 -21.63 -14.16
CA GLU A 90 11.06 -20.61 -15.09
C GLU A 90 10.06 -19.65 -14.44
N ILE A 91 10.33 -18.36 -14.55
CA ILE A 91 9.44 -17.26 -14.17
C ILE A 91 9.10 -16.45 -15.41
N ILE A 92 7.80 -16.25 -15.66
CA ILE A 92 7.29 -15.53 -16.84
C ILE A 92 6.89 -14.10 -16.44
N LEU A 93 7.52 -13.13 -17.09
CA LEU A 93 7.23 -11.71 -16.98
C LEU A 93 6.12 -11.29 -17.96
N ASP A 94 5.45 -10.20 -17.63
CA ASP A 94 4.35 -9.67 -18.44
C ASP A 94 4.86 -9.06 -19.76
N GLU A 95 6.09 -8.56 -19.77
CA GLU A 95 6.76 -7.97 -20.94
C GLU A 95 8.18 -8.52 -21.09
N PRO A 96 8.81 -8.43 -22.28
CA PRO A 96 10.19 -8.84 -22.44
C PRO A 96 11.15 -7.84 -21.81
N ILE A 97 12.29 -8.34 -21.36
CA ILE A 97 13.44 -7.57 -20.90
C ILE A 97 14.08 -6.90 -22.12
N ARG A 98 14.38 -5.61 -22.02
CA ARG A 98 14.84 -4.80 -23.15
C ARG A 98 16.15 -4.11 -22.83
N ILE A 99 16.83 -3.63 -23.85
CA ILE A 99 17.92 -2.67 -23.69
C ILE A 99 17.40 -1.30 -24.12
N SER A 100 17.57 -0.31 -23.26
CA SER A 100 17.33 1.09 -23.60
C SER A 100 18.53 1.93 -23.15
N LYS A 101 19.04 2.78 -24.04
CA LYS A 101 20.22 3.64 -23.80
C LYS A 101 21.38 2.86 -23.17
N SER A 102 21.67 1.68 -23.73
CA SER A 102 22.72 0.76 -23.27
C SER A 102 22.57 0.23 -21.83
N SER A 103 21.39 0.37 -21.23
CA SER A 103 21.05 -0.18 -19.93
C SER A 103 19.97 -1.26 -20.09
N VAL A 104 20.04 -2.31 -19.26
CA VAL A 104 19.00 -3.32 -19.20
C VAL A 104 17.78 -2.74 -18.48
N VAL A 105 16.65 -2.76 -19.17
CA VAL A 105 15.34 -2.35 -18.68
C VAL A 105 14.51 -3.58 -18.45
N VAL A 106 13.94 -3.70 -17.26
CA VAL A 106 13.03 -4.78 -16.90
C VAL A 106 11.57 -4.30 -16.84
N PRO A 107 10.61 -5.21 -17.03
CA PRO A 107 9.19 -4.96 -16.78
C PRO A 107 8.88 -4.56 -15.32
N GLN A 108 7.71 -3.95 -15.10
CA GLN A 108 7.26 -3.53 -13.76
C GLN A 108 7.05 -4.69 -12.78
N ASP A 109 6.64 -5.86 -13.29
CA ASP A 109 6.41 -7.06 -12.50
C ASP A 109 7.70 -7.82 -12.14
N PHE A 110 8.85 -7.41 -12.69
CA PHE A 110 10.14 -8.07 -12.48
C PHE A 110 10.52 -8.12 -10.99
N GLU A 111 10.44 -6.98 -10.29
CA GLU A 111 10.89 -6.92 -8.91
C GLU A 111 10.04 -7.83 -8.02
N ILE A 112 8.72 -7.84 -8.20
CA ILE A 112 7.82 -8.68 -7.41
C ILE A 112 8.01 -10.17 -7.76
N LYS A 113 8.05 -10.52 -9.05
CA LYS A 113 8.11 -11.92 -9.48
C LYS A 113 9.49 -12.56 -9.31
N VAL A 114 10.56 -11.79 -9.49
CA VAL A 114 11.94 -12.31 -9.44
C VAL A 114 12.56 -12.04 -8.08
N ILE A 115 12.54 -10.79 -7.60
CA ILE A 115 13.16 -10.45 -6.30
C ILE A 115 12.24 -10.81 -5.13
N GLY A 116 10.93 -10.55 -5.24
CA GLY A 116 9.95 -10.90 -4.21
C GLY A 116 9.83 -12.40 -3.95
N ASP A 117 9.82 -13.23 -5.01
CA ASP A 117 9.81 -14.70 -4.90
C ASP A 117 11.07 -15.23 -4.19
N LEU A 118 12.20 -14.52 -4.29
CA LEU A 118 13.44 -14.86 -3.60
C LEU A 118 13.45 -14.45 -2.14
N ILE A 119 12.84 -13.32 -1.78
CA ILE A 119 12.65 -12.91 -0.38
C ILE A 119 11.75 -13.93 0.34
N VAL A 120 10.64 -14.31 -0.28
CA VAL A 120 9.71 -15.33 0.26
C VAL A 120 10.41 -16.68 0.41
N ARG A 121 11.27 -17.08 -0.54
CA ARG A 121 12.09 -18.30 -0.43
C ARG A 121 13.26 -18.19 0.54
N SER A 122 13.72 -16.99 0.87
CA SER A 122 14.75 -16.75 1.89
C SER A 122 14.21 -16.89 3.32
N MET A 123 12.89 -16.77 3.49
CA MET A 123 12.17 -17.01 4.75
C MET A 123 12.00 -18.50 5.10
N ASP A 124 12.60 -19.43 4.35
CA ASP A 124 12.82 -20.79 4.84
C ASP A 124 14.12 -20.84 5.64
N ILE A 125 14.03 -20.64 6.96
CA ILE A 125 14.72 -21.37 8.05
C ILE A 125 14.68 -20.48 9.30
N ASP A 126 13.65 -20.67 10.12
CA ASP A 126 13.78 -20.98 11.55
C ASP A 126 12.37 -21.01 12.13
N LYS A 127 11.94 -22.21 12.50
CA LYS A 127 11.02 -22.58 13.60
C LYS A 127 10.27 -21.47 14.37
N CYS A 128 9.67 -20.52 13.69
CA CYS A 128 8.48 -19.81 14.10
C CYS A 128 7.45 -20.26 13.08
N ILE A 129 6.39 -20.89 13.56
CA ILE A 129 5.31 -21.48 12.78
C ILE A 129 4.90 -20.48 11.70
N LEU A 130 5.37 -20.66 10.46
CA LEU A 130 4.88 -19.91 9.31
C LEU A 130 3.51 -20.52 9.03
N GLN A 131 2.55 -20.07 9.84
CA GLN A 131 1.18 -20.51 9.78
C GLN A 131 0.72 -20.11 8.38
N LYS A 132 0.65 -21.11 7.50
CA LYS A 132 0.21 -20.91 6.13
C LYS A 132 -1.12 -20.19 6.21
N VAL A 133 -1.17 -18.95 5.74
CA VAL A 133 -2.40 -18.14 5.71
C VAL A 133 -3.41 -18.91 4.87
N GLN A 134 -4.47 -19.39 5.51
CA GLN A 134 -5.55 -20.14 4.87
C GLN A 134 -6.87 -19.37 4.96
N SER A 135 -6.94 -18.38 5.83
CA SER A 135 -8.15 -17.64 6.12
C SER A 135 -7.88 -16.14 6.27
N VAL A 136 -8.79 -15.35 5.72
CA VAL A 136 -8.69 -13.89 5.74
C VAL A 136 -10.07 -13.27 5.92
N VAL A 137 -10.16 -12.26 6.78
CA VAL A 137 -11.27 -11.31 6.77
C VAL A 137 -10.90 -10.13 5.89
N ILE A 138 -11.79 -9.79 4.96
CA ILE A 138 -11.75 -8.53 4.20
C ILE A 138 -12.80 -7.60 4.79
N ASP A 139 -12.35 -6.50 5.35
CA ASP A 139 -13.19 -5.43 5.85
C ASP A 139 -13.38 -4.35 4.79
N ALA A 140 -14.61 -4.20 4.28
CA ALA A 140 -14.97 -3.11 3.40
C ALA A 140 -15.35 -1.89 4.26
N GLY A 141 -14.49 -0.87 4.33
CA GLY A 141 -14.69 0.31 5.16
C GLY A 141 -16.06 0.98 4.96
N HIS A 142 -16.56 1.66 6.00
CA HIS A 142 -17.85 2.39 5.98
C HIS A 142 -19.06 1.51 5.62
N GLY A 143 -20.15 2.09 5.12
CA GLY A 143 -21.36 1.38 4.67
C GLY A 143 -22.65 1.95 5.27
N GLY A 144 -23.76 1.78 4.56
CA GLY A 144 -25.08 2.26 4.98
C GLY A 144 -25.08 3.76 5.25
N LYS A 145 -25.33 4.14 6.51
CA LYS A 145 -25.37 5.54 6.97
C LYS A 145 -24.00 6.25 6.99
N ASP A 146 -22.91 5.48 6.97
CA ASP A 146 -21.55 6.03 6.91
C ASP A 146 -21.06 5.99 5.47
N SER A 147 -20.93 7.17 4.85
CA SER A 147 -20.48 7.29 3.46
C SER A 147 -18.98 7.11 3.27
N GLY A 148 -18.19 7.28 4.35
CA GLY A 148 -16.78 7.62 4.23
C GLY A 148 -16.57 8.94 3.49
N ALA A 149 -15.38 9.08 2.91
CA ALA A 149 -15.03 10.21 2.08
C ALA A 149 -15.91 10.33 0.82
N ILE A 150 -16.17 11.55 0.39
CA ILE A 150 -16.91 11.85 -0.84
C ILE A 150 -15.93 12.47 -1.83
N GLY A 151 -15.70 11.77 -2.95
CA GLY A 151 -14.87 12.23 -4.04
C GLY A 151 -15.45 13.45 -4.75
N ARG A 152 -14.62 14.16 -5.51
CA ARG A 152 -15.01 15.41 -6.21
C ARG A 152 -16.20 15.25 -7.16
N SER A 153 -16.36 14.06 -7.74
CA SER A 153 -17.47 13.71 -8.64
C SER A 153 -18.71 13.17 -7.91
N GLY A 154 -18.74 13.22 -6.58
CA GLY A 154 -19.84 12.67 -5.77
C GLY A 154 -19.74 11.16 -5.51
N ILE A 155 -18.61 10.53 -5.84
CA ILE A 155 -18.38 9.11 -5.57
C ILE A 155 -18.15 8.91 -4.07
N TYR A 156 -18.92 8.02 -3.45
CA TYR A 156 -18.76 7.67 -2.04
C TYR A 156 -17.71 6.56 -1.85
N GLU A 157 -16.81 6.76 -0.89
CA GLU A 157 -15.80 5.78 -0.49
C GLU A 157 -16.42 4.40 -0.22
N LYS A 158 -17.52 4.35 0.53
CA LYS A 158 -18.22 3.09 0.87
C LYS A 158 -18.53 2.19 -0.32
N HIS A 159 -18.82 2.77 -1.50
CA HIS A 159 -19.12 2.02 -2.72
C HIS A 159 -17.85 1.55 -3.42
N VAL A 160 -16.83 2.41 -3.48
CA VAL A 160 -15.52 2.09 -4.08
C VAL A 160 -14.87 0.94 -3.33
N VAL A 161 -14.80 1.04 -2.00
CA VAL A 161 -14.15 0.01 -1.18
C VAL A 161 -14.94 -1.30 -1.18
N LEU A 162 -16.27 -1.27 -1.26
CA LEU A 162 -17.08 -2.49 -1.40
C LEU A 162 -16.81 -3.21 -2.73
N ASP A 163 -16.73 -2.48 -3.85
CA ASP A 163 -16.42 -3.06 -5.16
C ASP A 163 -15.02 -3.70 -5.16
N ILE A 164 -14.02 -2.97 -4.65
CA ILE A 164 -12.64 -3.48 -4.52
C ILE A 164 -12.63 -4.74 -3.65
N SER A 165 -13.23 -4.71 -2.45
CA SER A 165 -13.28 -5.85 -1.54
C SER A 165 -13.92 -7.09 -2.16
N LYS A 166 -14.99 -6.93 -2.96
CA LYS A 166 -15.62 -8.06 -3.69
C LYS A 166 -14.68 -8.66 -4.75
N ARG A 167 -13.91 -7.83 -5.45
CA ARG A 167 -12.90 -8.31 -6.43
C ARG A 167 -11.76 -9.04 -5.74
N VAL A 168 -11.25 -8.49 -4.64
CA VAL A 168 -10.21 -9.13 -3.82
C VAL A 168 -10.71 -10.47 -3.30
N LYS A 169 -11.92 -10.54 -2.73
CA LYS A 169 -12.54 -11.80 -2.30
C LYS A 169 -12.53 -12.85 -3.41
N LYS A 170 -12.98 -12.48 -4.62
CA LYS A 170 -13.01 -13.41 -5.76
C LYS A 170 -11.63 -13.92 -6.14
N ILE A 171 -10.61 -13.07 -6.11
CA ILE A 171 -9.22 -13.45 -6.40
C ILE A 171 -8.69 -14.40 -5.32
N LEU A 172 -8.90 -14.09 -4.05
CA LEU A 172 -8.41 -14.91 -2.93
C LEU A 172 -9.13 -16.27 -2.85
N GLN A 173 -10.44 -16.32 -3.10
CA GLN A 173 -11.19 -17.58 -3.16
C GLN A 173 -10.72 -18.50 -4.29
N ARG A 174 -10.36 -17.95 -5.46
CA ARG A 174 -9.75 -18.72 -6.57
C ARG A 174 -8.40 -19.35 -6.19
N ASN A 175 -7.68 -18.71 -5.27
CA ASN A 175 -6.44 -19.21 -4.70
C ASN A 175 -6.67 -20.14 -3.49
N LYS A 176 -7.90 -20.60 -3.26
CA LYS A 176 -8.30 -21.56 -2.22
C LYS A 176 -8.17 -21.04 -0.78
N LEU A 177 -8.23 -19.71 -0.57
CA LEU A 177 -8.36 -19.14 0.78
C LEU A 177 -9.82 -19.12 1.25
N LYS A 178 -10.04 -19.35 2.55
CA LYS A 178 -11.29 -19.01 3.23
C LYS A 178 -11.35 -17.49 3.35
N VAL A 179 -12.34 -16.86 2.70
CA VAL A 179 -12.51 -15.41 2.74
C VAL A 179 -13.85 -15.08 3.39
N VAL A 180 -13.79 -14.35 4.50
CA VAL A 180 -14.96 -13.76 5.17
C VAL A 180 -14.97 -12.26 4.90
N MET A 181 -16.14 -11.67 4.68
CA MET A 181 -16.28 -10.22 4.57
C MET A 181 -17.00 -9.68 5.80
N THR A 182 -16.63 -8.49 6.27
CA THR A 182 -17.38 -7.83 7.36
C THR A 182 -18.77 -7.38 6.91
N ARG A 183 -18.89 -6.97 5.64
CA ARG A 183 -20.15 -6.72 4.94
C ARG A 183 -20.02 -7.09 3.47
N ASP A 184 -21.09 -7.56 2.85
CA ASP A 184 -21.16 -7.86 1.42
C ASP A 184 -22.18 -6.99 0.66
N ASN A 185 -22.91 -6.14 1.37
CA ASN A 185 -23.84 -5.15 0.85
C ASN A 185 -23.57 -3.75 1.44
N ASP A 186 -24.43 -2.78 1.11
CA ASP A 186 -24.32 -1.39 1.62
C ASP A 186 -24.92 -1.24 3.03
N ASP A 187 -24.44 -2.06 3.95
CA ASP A 187 -24.87 -2.05 5.35
C ASP A 187 -23.83 -1.38 6.25
N PHE A 188 -24.30 -0.74 7.33
CA PHE A 188 -23.41 -0.13 8.30
C PHE A 188 -22.97 -1.15 9.35
N GLU A 189 -21.68 -1.50 9.33
CA GLU A 189 -21.04 -2.32 10.35
C GLU A 189 -20.23 -1.49 11.33
N THR A 190 -20.45 -1.71 12.63
CA THR A 190 -19.70 -1.01 13.69
C THR A 190 -18.25 -1.47 13.74
N LEU A 191 -17.33 -0.59 14.14
CA LEU A 191 -15.91 -0.94 14.28
C LEU A 191 -15.71 -2.16 15.19
N LYS A 192 -16.44 -2.22 16.31
CA LYS A 192 -16.40 -3.36 17.24
C LYS A 192 -16.88 -4.66 16.56
N ARG A 193 -17.97 -4.61 15.80
CA ARG A 193 -18.49 -5.81 15.13
C ARG A 193 -17.53 -6.33 14.07
N ARG A 194 -16.86 -5.43 13.32
CA ARG A 194 -15.83 -5.80 12.33
C ARG A 194 -14.70 -6.62 12.97
N THR A 195 -14.21 -6.18 14.14
CA THR A 195 -13.19 -6.92 14.88
C THR A 195 -13.72 -8.22 15.48
N GLU A 196 -14.96 -8.23 15.99
CA GLU A 196 -15.60 -9.45 16.51
C GLU A 196 -15.73 -10.53 15.43
N ILE A 197 -16.10 -10.18 14.20
CA ILE A 197 -16.16 -11.13 13.07
C ILE A 197 -14.82 -11.84 12.88
N ALA A 198 -13.71 -11.11 12.96
CA ALA A 198 -12.37 -11.68 12.81
C ALA A 198 -12.03 -12.65 13.96
N CYS A 199 -12.39 -12.28 15.19
CA CYS A 199 -12.20 -13.12 16.38
C CYS A 199 -13.07 -14.38 16.33
N ASP A 200 -14.36 -14.24 15.98
CA ASP A 200 -15.33 -15.32 15.89
C ASP A 200 -14.92 -16.36 14.83
N GLU A 201 -14.44 -15.88 13.68
CA GLU A 201 -14.01 -16.73 12.55
C GLU A 201 -12.60 -17.31 12.69
N LYS A 202 -11.85 -16.86 13.70
CA LYS A 202 -10.45 -17.25 13.99
C LYS A 202 -9.57 -17.17 12.74
N VAL A 203 -9.64 -16.05 12.02
CA VAL A 203 -8.87 -15.88 10.78
C VAL A 203 -7.40 -15.60 11.04
N ASP A 204 -6.56 -15.96 10.06
CA ASP A 204 -5.12 -15.73 10.14
C ASP A 204 -4.76 -14.26 9.90
N ILE A 205 -5.50 -13.58 9.01
CA ILE A 205 -5.26 -12.18 8.63
C ILE A 205 -6.57 -11.40 8.58
N PHE A 206 -6.51 -10.14 9.01
CA PHE A 206 -7.54 -9.13 8.81
C PHE A 206 -7.02 -8.02 7.89
N VAL A 207 -7.72 -7.73 6.81
CA VAL A 207 -7.38 -6.65 5.86
C VAL A 207 -8.55 -5.68 5.77
N SER A 208 -8.35 -4.43 6.20
CA SER A 208 -9.32 -3.35 5.99
C SER A 208 -8.95 -2.53 4.76
N ILE A 209 -9.95 -2.25 3.92
CA ILE A 209 -9.80 -1.53 2.67
C ILE A 209 -10.55 -0.20 2.78
N HIS A 210 -9.80 0.89 2.62
CA HIS A 210 -10.25 2.28 2.67
C HIS A 210 -9.77 3.06 1.44
N ALA A 211 -10.42 4.18 1.17
CA ALA A 211 -9.96 5.14 0.17
C ALA A 211 -9.83 6.52 0.84
N ASN A 212 -8.59 6.80 1.28
CA ASN A 212 -8.26 8.01 2.04
C ASN A 212 -8.70 9.31 1.34
N SER A 213 -8.83 10.35 2.16
CA SER A 213 -9.07 11.71 1.68
C SER A 213 -8.11 12.70 2.32
N SER A 214 -7.80 13.77 1.60
CA SER A 214 -6.94 14.84 2.08
C SER A 214 -7.47 16.19 1.62
N LEU A 215 -7.30 17.21 2.47
CA LEU A 215 -7.54 18.60 2.10
C LEU A 215 -6.53 19.08 1.06
N SER A 216 -5.33 18.49 1.06
CA SER A 216 -4.31 18.79 0.05
C SER A 216 -4.68 18.11 -1.26
N ARG A 217 -4.92 18.93 -2.30
CA ARG A 217 -5.30 18.44 -3.63
C ARG A 217 -4.17 17.68 -4.35
N SER A 218 -2.93 17.81 -3.87
CA SER A 218 -1.75 17.12 -4.40
C SER A 218 -1.47 15.78 -3.71
N ALA A 219 -2.10 15.49 -2.57
CA ALA A 219 -1.94 14.21 -1.90
C ALA A 219 -2.63 13.09 -2.70
N SER A 220 -1.85 12.11 -3.13
CA SER A 220 -2.31 10.93 -3.87
C SER A 220 -1.29 9.81 -3.73
N GLY A 221 -1.74 8.55 -3.78
CA GLY A 221 -0.88 7.38 -3.63
C GLY A 221 -1.60 6.21 -2.97
N VAL A 222 -0.82 5.21 -2.59
CA VAL A 222 -1.25 4.04 -1.81
C VAL A 222 -0.53 4.08 -0.47
N GLU A 223 -1.26 3.81 0.61
CA GLU A 223 -0.75 3.76 1.96
C GLU A 223 -1.19 2.44 2.60
N VAL A 224 -0.32 1.84 3.42
CA VAL A 224 -0.61 0.61 4.17
C VAL A 224 -0.29 0.88 5.63
N TYR A 225 -1.27 0.63 6.50
CA TYR A 225 -1.12 0.76 7.94
C TYR A 225 -1.14 -0.63 8.57
N SER A 226 -0.22 -0.86 9.50
CA SER A 226 -0.24 -2.00 10.41
C SER A 226 -0.29 -1.48 11.83
N LEU A 227 -1.01 -2.18 12.71
CA LEU A 227 -0.87 -1.94 14.14
C LEU A 227 0.54 -2.38 14.54
N GLN A 228 1.27 -1.47 15.17
CA GLN A 228 2.54 -1.75 15.81
C GLN A 228 2.26 -1.73 17.30
N ASP A 229 2.43 -2.86 17.96
CA ASP A 229 2.39 -2.89 19.42
C ASP A 229 3.58 -2.07 19.91
N LEU A 230 3.30 -0.99 20.65
CA LEU A 230 4.33 -0.31 21.42
C LEU A 230 4.57 -1.19 22.65
N ASP A 231 5.68 -1.94 22.62
CA ASP A 231 6.18 -2.71 23.77
C ASP A 231 6.28 -1.86 25.05
#